data_AF-A0A4Y2JHR3-F1
#
_entry.id   AF-A0A4Y2JHR3-F1
#
_cell.length_a   1.000
_cell.length_b   1.000
_cell.length_c   1.000
_cell.angle_alpha   90.00
_cell.angle_beta   90.00
_cell.angle_gamma   90.00
#
_symmetry.space_group_name_H-M   'P 1'
#
loop_
_entity.id
_entity.type
_entity.pdbx_description
1 polymer ?
#
loop_
_entity_poly.entity_id
_entity_poly.type
_entity_poly.pdbx_seq_one_letter_code
_entity_poly.pdbx_strand_id
1 'polypeptide(L)'
;MFERLHLCLCETGSFITGMHDRVRGKSVRTPQVVEDILQGVGDHPDISTREVSRAVNVPHSIAWRVLRDEGLHPYHVQKVQAFIPADYAPRVEFACWFLQQLAAQPDFSAHVLFTDESTFTRDGISNTHNLHVFF
;
A
#
# COMPACT_ATOMS: atom_id res chain seq x y z
N MET A 1 40.09 -3.97 -22.65
CA MET A 1 39.05 -3.43 -21.73
C MET A 1 38.99 -4.17 -20.38
N PHE A 2 39.33 -5.47 -20.30
CA PHE A 2 39.25 -6.26 -19.06
C PHE A 2 40.55 -6.41 -18.25
N GLU A 3 41.71 -5.98 -18.78
CA GLU A 3 43.01 -6.16 -18.09
C GLU A 3 43.08 -5.42 -16.74
N ARG A 4 42.56 -4.18 -16.67
CA ARG A 4 42.54 -3.40 -15.41
C ARG A 4 41.62 -4.01 -14.36
N LEU A 5 40.52 -4.64 -14.77
CA LEU A 5 39.62 -5.35 -13.85
C LEU A 5 40.28 -6.59 -13.26
N HIS A 6 41.00 -7.34 -14.08
CA HIS A 6 41.74 -8.54 -13.65
C HIS A 6 42.83 -8.19 -12.63
N LEU A 7 43.63 -7.15 -12.90
CA LEU A 7 44.69 -6.70 -11.98
C LEU A 7 44.15 -6.26 -10.61
N CYS A 8 43.10 -5.44 -10.57
CA CYS A 8 42.53 -4.98 -9.29
C CYS A 8 41.93 -6.12 -8.45
N LEU A 9 41.36 -7.14 -9.07
CA LEU A 9 40.86 -8.32 -8.35
C LEU A 9 42.01 -9.17 -7.78
N CYS A 10 43.10 -9.33 -8.53
CA CYS A 10 44.25 -10.11 -8.08
C CYS A 10 45.04 -9.43 -6.96
N GLU A 11 45.21 -8.11 -7.01
CA GLU A 11 46.07 -7.38 -6.06
C GLU A 11 45.34 -6.92 -4.80
N THR A 12 44.12 -6.39 -4.93
CA THR A 12 43.39 -5.76 -3.81
C THR A 12 42.02 -6.37 -3.54
N GLY A 13 41.53 -7.27 -4.40
CA GLY A 13 40.22 -7.91 -4.25
C GLY A 13 39.04 -6.94 -4.38
N SER A 14 39.24 -5.78 -5.01
CA SER A 14 38.25 -4.70 -5.09
C SER A 14 38.01 -4.26 -6.53
N PHE A 15 36.80 -3.80 -6.81
CA PHE A 15 36.46 -3.13 -8.07
C PHE A 15 36.75 -1.64 -7.93
N ILE A 16 37.31 -1.00 -8.96
CA ILE A 16 37.40 0.47 -9.01
C ILE A 16 35.97 1.01 -9.08
N THR A 17 35.37 1.31 -7.93
CA THR A 17 34.19 2.15 -7.86
C THR A 17 34.66 3.55 -8.19
N GLY A 18 34.21 4.06 -9.34
CA GLY A 18 34.28 5.49 -9.62
C GLY A 18 33.52 6.21 -8.52
N MET A 19 34.23 6.66 -7.48
CA MET A 19 33.76 7.72 -6.61
C MET A 19 33.65 8.95 -7.50
N HIS A 20 32.50 9.08 -8.18
CA HIS A 20 32.07 10.41 -8.54
C HIS A 20 32.02 11.17 -7.23
N ASP A 21 32.88 12.18 -7.10
CA ASP A 21 32.68 13.28 -6.18
C ASP A 21 31.28 13.82 -6.42
N ARG A 22 30.30 13.22 -5.76
CA ARG A 22 28.98 13.80 -5.61
C ARG A 22 29.18 14.93 -4.64
N VAL A 23 29.67 16.06 -5.17
CA VAL A 23 29.35 17.38 -4.64
C VAL A 23 27.90 17.26 -4.18
N ARG A 24 27.69 17.37 -2.87
CA ARG A 24 26.41 17.19 -2.20
C ARG A 24 25.43 18.13 -2.89
N GLY A 25 24.72 17.61 -3.90
CA GLY A 25 23.83 18.39 -4.74
C GLY A 25 22.84 19.09 -3.82
N LYS A 26 22.54 20.36 -4.13
CA LYS A 26 21.55 21.18 -3.41
C LYS A 26 20.42 20.29 -2.90
N SER A 27 20.13 20.38 -1.60
CA SER A 27 19.04 19.62 -0.99
C SER A 27 17.78 19.79 -1.83
N VAL A 28 17.40 18.75 -2.58
CA VAL A 28 16.15 18.71 -3.34
C VAL A 28 14.95 18.91 -2.40
N ARG A 29 15.15 18.63 -1.10
CA ARG A 29 14.30 19.10 0.00
C ARG A 29 14.58 20.56 0.30
N THR A 30 14.02 21.46 -0.50
CA THR A 30 13.75 22.81 -0.02
C THR A 30 12.46 22.78 0.82
N PRO A 31 12.25 23.73 1.75
CA PRO A 31 11.00 23.83 2.50
C PRO A 31 9.78 23.90 1.58
N GLN A 32 9.90 24.60 0.45
CA GLN A 32 8.84 24.68 -0.55
C GLN A 32 8.46 23.32 -1.13
N VAL A 33 9.45 22.49 -1.51
CA VAL A 33 9.19 21.15 -2.05
C VAL A 33 8.51 20.25 -1.01
N VAL A 34 8.87 20.39 0.27
CA VAL A 34 8.22 19.65 1.35
C VAL A 34 6.75 20.06 1.45
N GLU A 35 6.49 21.36 1.45
CA GLU A 35 5.13 21.91 1.49
C GLU A 35 4.30 21.43 0.29
N ASP A 36 4.84 21.52 -0.93
CA ASP A 36 4.15 21.09 -2.15
C ASP A 36 3.79 19.59 -2.11
N ILE A 37 4.67 18.75 -1.54
CA ILE A 37 4.41 17.32 -1.34
C ILE A 37 3.29 17.10 -0.31
N LEU A 38 3.35 17.81 0.82
CA LEU A 38 2.38 17.67 1.90
C LEU A 38 1.00 18.18 1.49
N GLN A 39 0.95 19.30 0.79
CA GLN A 39 -0.28 19.85 0.25
C GLN A 39 -0.91 18.91 -0.78
N GLY A 40 -0.12 18.33 -1.68
CA GLY A 40 -0.62 17.37 -2.66
C GLY A 40 -1.26 16.12 -2.03
N VAL A 41 -0.69 15.61 -0.93
CA VAL A 41 -1.27 14.49 -0.18
C VAL A 41 -2.43 14.94 0.72
N GLY A 42 -2.41 16.17 1.24
CA GLY A 42 -3.52 16.74 2.00
C GLY A 42 -4.79 16.93 1.16
N ASP A 43 -4.63 17.39 -0.08
CA ASP A 43 -5.74 17.60 -1.03
C ASP A 43 -6.29 16.26 -1.55
N HIS A 44 -5.41 15.29 -1.80
CA HIS A 44 -5.74 13.96 -2.32
C HIS A 44 -4.96 12.87 -1.57
N PRO A 45 -5.47 12.36 -0.44
CA PRO A 45 -4.71 11.40 0.36
C PRO A 45 -4.59 10.02 -0.29
N ASP A 46 -5.35 9.73 -1.34
CA ASP A 46 -5.30 8.50 -2.14
C ASP A 46 -4.30 8.55 -3.31
N ILE A 47 -3.63 9.68 -3.51
CA ILE A 47 -2.65 9.87 -4.57
C ILE A 47 -1.43 8.96 -4.39
N SER A 48 -0.95 8.36 -5.48
CA SER A 48 0.28 7.57 -5.38
C SER A 48 1.52 8.45 -5.18
N THR A 49 2.52 7.96 -4.45
CA THR A 49 3.81 8.67 -4.30
C THR A 49 4.48 8.97 -5.65
N ARG A 50 4.20 8.18 -6.68
CA ARG A 50 4.69 8.42 -8.06
C ARG A 50 3.99 9.60 -8.72
N GLU A 51 2.70 9.78 -8.48
CA GLU A 51 1.96 10.94 -8.99
C GLU A 51 2.40 12.23 -8.29
N VAL A 52 2.56 12.21 -6.96
CA VAL A 52 3.13 13.35 -6.20
C VAL A 52 4.51 13.72 -6.73
N SER A 53 5.36 12.72 -6.96
CA SER A 53 6.70 12.89 -7.54
C SER A 53 6.67 13.57 -8.91
N ARG A 54 5.69 13.23 -9.77
CA ARG A 54 5.51 13.85 -11.09
C ARG A 54 4.96 15.27 -10.99
N ALA A 55 4.01 15.50 -10.08
CA ALA A 55 3.39 16.81 -9.87
C ALA A 55 4.40 17.85 -9.36
N VAL A 56 5.22 17.46 -8.36
CA VAL A 56 6.23 18.34 -7.74
C VAL A 56 7.57 18.30 -8.49
N ASN A 57 7.70 17.44 -9.51
CA ASN A 57 8.93 17.26 -10.30
C ASN A 57 10.17 16.92 -9.45
N VAL A 58 10.03 15.94 -8.55
CA VAL A 58 11.11 15.43 -7.70
C VAL A 58 11.27 13.93 -7.86
N PRO A 59 12.46 13.36 -7.56
CA PRO A 59 12.62 11.91 -7.56
C PRO A 59 11.65 11.25 -6.56
N HIS A 60 11.04 10.13 -6.95
CA HIS A 60 10.13 9.36 -6.12
C HIS A 60 10.67 9.06 -4.70
N SER A 61 11.98 8.77 -4.59
CA SER A 61 12.64 8.52 -3.31
C SER A 61 12.64 9.72 -2.36
N ILE A 62 12.60 10.95 -2.89
CA ILE A 62 12.49 12.18 -2.09
C ILE A 62 11.07 12.34 -1.57
N ALA A 63 10.07 12.22 -2.45
CA ALA A 63 8.66 12.28 -2.08
C ALA A 63 8.33 11.26 -0.98
N TRP A 64 8.73 9.99 -1.18
CA TRP A 64 8.54 8.93 -0.20
C TRP A 64 9.18 9.24 1.15
N ARG A 65 10.42 9.77 1.14
CA ARG A 65 11.12 10.10 2.38
C ARG A 65 10.45 11.26 3.11
N VAL A 66 9.97 12.28 2.40
CA VAL A 66 9.25 13.42 3.00
C VAL A 66 8.01 12.94 3.72
N LEU A 67 7.15 12.17 3.04
CA LEU A 67 5.94 11.61 3.64
C LEU A 67 6.26 10.78 4.88
N ARG A 68 7.29 9.93 4.80
CA ARG A 68 7.72 9.09 5.94
C ARG A 68 8.25 9.89 7.12
N ASP A 69 9.03 10.94 6.88
CA ASP A 69 9.60 11.78 7.94
C ASP A 69 8.51 12.60 8.64
N GLU A 70 7.44 12.94 7.93
CA GLU A 70 6.25 13.63 8.43
C GLU A 70 5.20 12.66 9.02
N GLY A 71 5.51 11.37 9.11
CA GLY A 71 4.65 10.34 9.72
C GLY A 71 3.52 9.84 8.84
N LEU A 72 3.43 10.29 7.59
CA LEU A 72 2.40 9.87 6.64
C LEU A 72 2.75 8.51 6.04
N HIS A 73 1.86 7.53 6.24
CA HIS A 73 2.01 6.18 5.73
C HIS A 73 0.82 5.78 4.86
N PRO A 74 1.06 5.09 3.73
CA PRO A 74 -0.03 4.59 2.92
C PRO A 74 -0.69 3.39 3.62
N TYR A 75 -1.98 3.49 3.86
CA TYR A 75 -2.82 2.41 4.36
C TYR A 75 -3.67 1.86 3.24
N HIS A 76 -3.64 0.55 3.04
CA HIS A 76 -4.49 -0.10 2.04
C HIS A 76 -5.95 -0.07 2.46
N VAL A 77 -6.81 0.40 1.56
CA VAL A 77 -8.25 0.44 1.81
C VAL A 77 -8.81 -0.97 1.74
N GLN A 78 -9.33 -1.45 2.86
CA GLN A 78 -10.04 -2.71 2.92
C GLN A 78 -11.51 -2.50 2.57
N LYS A 79 -11.98 -3.16 1.51
CA LYS A 79 -13.42 -3.23 1.22
C LYS A 79 -14.06 -4.16 2.25
N VAL A 80 -14.84 -3.57 3.14
CA VAL A 80 -15.69 -4.30 4.08
C VAL A 80 -17.13 -4.27 3.59
N GLN A 81 -17.93 -5.25 4.01
CA GLN A 81 -19.37 -5.25 3.74
C GLN A 81 -20.00 -4.01 4.38
N ALA A 82 -20.73 -3.23 3.58
CA ALA A 82 -21.44 -2.05 4.07
C ALA A 82 -22.72 -2.48 4.79
N PHE A 83 -22.66 -2.56 6.12
CA PHE A 83 -23.83 -2.86 6.96
C PHE A 83 -24.63 -1.58 7.26
N ILE A 84 -25.94 -1.66 7.11
CA ILE A 84 -26.87 -0.63 7.59
C ILE A 84 -27.34 -0.97 9.02
N PRO A 85 -27.79 0.02 9.82
CA PRO A 85 -28.25 -0.23 11.20
C PRO A 85 -29.31 -1.35 11.33
N ALA A 86 -30.14 -1.52 10.30
CA ALA A 86 -31.15 -2.58 10.26
C ALA A 86 -30.57 -4.00 10.15
N ASP A 87 -29.33 -4.18 9.65
CA ASP A 87 -28.72 -5.50 9.47
C ASP A 87 -28.20 -6.10 10.78
N TYR A 88 -27.93 -5.27 11.79
CA TYR A 88 -27.24 -5.73 12.99
C TYR A 88 -28.08 -6.71 13.82
N ALA A 89 -29.34 -6.37 14.10
CA ALA A 89 -30.20 -7.22 14.91
C ALA A 89 -30.46 -8.60 14.27
N PRO A 90 -30.89 -8.70 12.99
CA PRO A 90 -31.09 -10.00 12.33
C PRO A 90 -29.82 -10.85 12.28
N ARG A 91 -28.64 -10.25 12.11
CA ARG A 91 -27.38 -10.99 12.07
C ARG A 91 -27.01 -11.57 13.44
N VAL A 92 -27.24 -10.82 14.52
CA VAL A 92 -27.05 -11.32 15.89
C VAL A 92 -28.04 -12.43 16.20
N GLU A 93 -29.32 -12.24 15.84
CA GLU A 93 -30.36 -13.26 16.02
C GLU A 93 -30.00 -14.55 15.29
N PHE A 94 -29.59 -14.46 14.03
CA PHE A 94 -29.12 -15.61 13.25
C PHE A 94 -27.93 -16.30 13.90
N ALA A 95 -26.92 -15.55 14.34
CA ALA A 95 -25.74 -16.11 15.01
C ALA A 95 -26.11 -16.84 16.31
N CYS A 96 -26.96 -16.24 17.14
CA CYS A 96 -27.46 -16.85 18.36
C CYS A 96 -28.25 -18.13 18.08
N TRP A 97 -29.15 -18.09 17.08
CA TRP A 97 -29.90 -19.27 16.65
C TRP A 97 -28.96 -20.38 16.17
N PHE A 98 -27.98 -20.06 15.33
CA PHE A 98 -27.03 -21.04 14.79
C PHE A 98 -26.21 -21.70 15.91
N LEU A 99 -25.80 -20.93 16.93
CA LEU A 99 -25.12 -21.47 18.10
C LEU A 99 -26.01 -22.41 18.92
N GLN A 100 -27.30 -22.11 19.05
CA GLN A 100 -28.26 -23.00 19.72
C GLN A 100 -28.41 -24.33 18.96
N GLN A 101 -28.46 -24.28 17.62
CA GLN A 101 -28.51 -25.48 16.80
C GLN A 101 -27.26 -26.35 16.98
N LEU A 102 -26.07 -25.73 17.03
CA LEU A 102 -24.82 -26.45 17.31
C LEU A 102 -24.78 -27.06 18.70
N ALA A 103 -25.37 -26.41 19.71
CA ALA A 103 -25.46 -26.95 21.07
C ALA A 103 -26.40 -28.16 21.15
N ALA A 104 -27.50 -28.15 20.38
CA ALA A 104 -28.44 -29.26 20.32
C ALA A 104 -27.91 -30.45 19.49
N GLN A 105 -27.20 -30.16 18.40
CA GLN A 105 -26.62 -31.13 17.47
C GLN A 105 -25.21 -30.67 17.07
N PRO A 106 -24.15 -31.25 17.65
CA PRO A 106 -22.76 -30.83 17.38
C PRO A 106 -22.35 -30.90 15.90
N ASP A 107 -23.00 -31.77 15.12
CA ASP A 107 -22.78 -31.98 13.69
C ASP A 107 -23.72 -31.17 12.78
N PHE A 108 -24.53 -30.27 13.35
CA PHE A 108 -25.49 -29.46 12.58
C PHE A 108 -24.82 -28.70 11.43
N SER A 109 -23.64 -28.12 11.64
CA SER A 109 -22.91 -27.39 10.59
C SER A 109 -22.58 -28.23 9.35
N ALA A 110 -22.36 -29.54 9.50
CA ALA A 110 -22.09 -30.44 8.38
C ALA A 110 -23.33 -30.69 7.49
N HIS A 111 -24.51 -30.37 8.00
CA HIS A 111 -25.79 -30.53 7.30
C HIS A 111 -26.30 -29.23 6.67
N VAL A 112 -25.57 -28.11 6.82
CA VAL A 112 -25.95 -26.82 6.26
C VAL A 112 -25.18 -26.58 4.96
N LEU A 113 -25.91 -26.36 3.87
CA LEU A 113 -25.35 -25.94 2.60
C LEU A 113 -25.60 -24.44 2.40
N PHE A 114 -24.53 -23.66 2.33
CA PHE A 114 -24.61 -22.25 1.92
C PHE A 114 -24.42 -22.16 0.41
N THR A 115 -25.36 -21.48 -0.26
CA THR A 115 -25.26 -21.16 -1.69
C THR A 115 -25.19 -19.65 -1.84
N ASP A 116 -24.36 -19.18 -2.77
CA ASP A 116 -24.25 -17.77 -3.12
C ASP A 116 -24.31 -17.62 -4.64
N GLU A 117 -24.74 -16.45 -5.10
CA GLU A 117 -24.75 -16.10 -6.52
C GLU A 117 -23.64 -15.09 -6.81
N SER A 118 -22.60 -15.53 -7.51
CA SER A 118 -21.54 -14.63 -7.97
C SER A 118 -21.96 -13.94 -9.28
N THR A 119 -22.01 -12.61 -9.28
CA THR A 119 -22.25 -11.81 -10.48
C THR A 119 -20.92 -11.39 -11.12
N PHE A 120 -20.72 -11.71 -12.40
CA PHE A 120 -19.57 -11.26 -13.19
C PHE A 120 -20.01 -10.15 -14.15
N THR A 121 -19.47 -8.95 -13.99
CA THR A 121 -19.74 -7.82 -14.89
C THR A 121 -18.57 -7.59 -15.85
N ARG A 122 -18.85 -6.97 -17.00
CA ARG A 122 -17.82 -6.65 -18.01
C ARG A 122 -16.94 -5.45 -17.61
N ASP A 123 -17.29 -4.74 -16.54
CA ASP A 123 -16.64 -3.50 -16.11
C ASP A 123 -15.28 -3.72 -15.40
N GLY A 124 -14.80 -4.97 -15.37
CA GLY A 124 -13.45 -5.31 -14.96
C GLY A 124 -13.27 -5.45 -13.45
N ILE A 125 -12.16 -6.08 -13.07
CA ILE A 125 -11.75 -6.25 -11.68
C ILE A 125 -11.15 -4.93 -11.19
N SER A 126 -11.80 -4.27 -10.23
CA SER A 126 -11.22 -3.12 -9.53
C SER A 126 -9.96 -3.59 -8.79
N ASN A 127 -8.79 -3.12 -9.20
CA ASN A 127 -7.52 -3.45 -8.56
C ASN A 127 -7.40 -2.75 -7.19
N THR A 128 -7.93 -3.39 -6.16
CA THR A 128 -7.91 -2.89 -4.79
C THR A 128 -6.52 -2.86 -4.17
N HIS A 129 -5.54 -3.58 -4.73
CA HIS A 129 -4.17 -3.59 -4.19
C HIS A 129 -3.47 -2.24 -4.31
N ASN A 130 -3.85 -1.42 -5.29
CA ASN A 130 -3.29 -0.08 -5.46
C ASN A 130 -4.07 1.00 -4.71
N LEU A 131 -5.23 0.65 -4.13
CA LEU A 131 -6.04 1.59 -3.37
C LEU A 131 -5.43 1.75 -1.98
N HIS A 132 -4.89 2.93 -1.72
CA HIS A 132 -4.32 3.31 -0.44
C HIS A 132 -4.72 4.74 -0.09
N VAL A 133 -4.59 5.09 1.18
CA VAL A 133 -4.80 6.45 1.68
C VAL A 133 -3.68 6.77 2.65
N PHE A 134 -3.06 7.93 2.52
CA PHE A 134 -2.06 8.43 3.46
C PHE A 134 -2.74 8.98 4.72
N PHE A 135 -2.32 8.50 5.89
CA PHE A 135 -2.66 9.00 7.22
C PHE A 135 -1.41 9.08 8.09
#